data_AF-A0A2T6DKV4-F1
#
_entry.id   AF-A0A2T6DKV4-F1
#
_cell.length_a   1.000
_cell.length_b   1.000
_cell.length_c   1.000
_cell.angle_alpha   90.00
_cell.angle_beta   90.00
_cell.angle_gamma   90.00
#
_symmetry.space_group_name_H-M   'P 1'
#
loop_
_entity.id
_entity.type
_entity.pdbx_description
1 polymer ?
#
loop_
_entity_poly.entity_id
_entity_poly.type
_entity_poly.pdbx_seq_one_letter_code
_entity_poly.pdbx_strand_id
1 'polypeptide(L)'
;MRIQSILGLVAAFLITISLGFSNAQAKEGEKGYDGFKGKASAVSETSITVSNKKDGDKTFKLDDKTKVIGAEGEALTVKDLKADMKVMVKPGATPDAAAESVKIAPKPKKKDK
;
A
#
# COMPACT_ATOMS: atom_id res chain seq x y z
N MET A 1 -46.63 -3.06 31.50
CA MET A 1 -46.52 -3.22 30.04
C MET A 1 -45.09 -3.67 29.72
N ARG A 2 -44.93 -4.58 28.75
CA ARG A 2 -43.82 -5.55 28.63
C ARG A 2 -42.50 -4.94 28.15
N ILE A 3 -41.41 -5.60 28.58
CA ILE A 3 -40.01 -5.48 28.16
C ILE A 3 -39.84 -5.74 26.66
N GLN A 4 -39.05 -4.93 25.95
CA GLN A 4 -38.17 -5.27 24.81
C GLN A 4 -37.24 -4.07 24.57
N SER A 5 -36.00 -4.12 24.09
CA SER A 5 -34.91 -5.10 23.97
C SER A 5 -33.77 -4.28 23.36
N ILE A 6 -32.53 -4.55 23.77
CA ILE A 6 -31.30 -3.97 23.21
C ILE A 6 -31.26 -4.25 21.71
N LEU A 7 -31.11 -3.22 20.88
CA LEU A 7 -30.85 -3.40 19.45
C LEU A 7 -29.62 -2.57 19.06
N GLY A 8 -28.46 -3.21 19.18
CA GLY A 8 -27.24 -2.77 18.54
C GLY A 8 -27.40 -2.82 17.02
N LEU A 9 -27.00 -1.75 16.35
CA LEU A 9 -26.83 -1.75 14.91
C LEU A 9 -25.33 -1.60 14.62
N VAL A 10 -24.68 -2.75 14.50
CA VAL A 10 -23.36 -2.89 13.88
C VAL A 10 -23.51 -2.51 12.41
N ALA A 11 -22.90 -1.39 12.01
CA ALA A 11 -22.88 -0.99 10.60
C ALA A 11 -21.89 -1.88 9.83
N ALA A 12 -22.40 -2.42 8.73
CA ALA A 12 -21.85 -3.51 7.94
C ALA A 12 -20.48 -3.21 7.34
N PHE A 13 -19.52 -4.11 7.59
CA PHE A 13 -18.31 -4.24 6.79
C PHE A 13 -18.67 -5.09 5.56
N LEU A 14 -18.84 -4.46 4.40
CA LEU A 14 -19.05 -5.16 3.13
C LEU A 14 -17.75 -5.89 2.74
N ILE A 15 -17.68 -7.18 3.05
CA ILE A 15 -16.65 -8.08 2.52
C ILE A 15 -17.14 -8.55 1.15
N THR A 16 -16.67 -7.89 0.10
CA THR A 16 -16.83 -8.39 -1.27
C THR A 16 -15.91 -9.59 -1.45
N ILE A 17 -16.46 -10.81 -1.41
CA ILE A 17 -15.72 -12.03 -1.75
C ILE A 17 -15.66 -12.13 -3.28
N SER A 18 -14.55 -11.72 -3.87
CA SER A 18 -14.25 -12.03 -5.27
C SER A 18 -13.75 -13.47 -5.37
N LEU A 19 -14.61 -14.39 -5.80
CA LEU A 19 -14.22 -15.69 -6.34
C LEU A 19 -13.93 -15.50 -7.84
N GLY A 20 -12.66 -15.58 -8.24
CA GLY A 20 -12.26 -15.44 -9.64
C GLY A 20 -10.84 -15.96 -9.88
N PHE A 21 -10.77 -17.09 -10.57
CA PHE A 21 -9.63 -17.94 -10.88
C PHE A 21 -8.47 -17.24 -11.59
N SER A 22 -7.22 -17.57 -11.24
CA SER A 22 -6.30 -18.23 -12.17
C SER A 22 -5.00 -18.68 -11.50
N ASN A 23 -4.69 -19.93 -11.80
CA ASN A 23 -3.47 -20.65 -11.51
C ASN A 23 -2.30 -19.97 -12.24
N ALA A 24 -1.36 -19.38 -11.51
CA ALA A 24 -0.09 -18.95 -12.07
C ALA A 24 1.03 -19.34 -11.10
N GLN A 25 1.47 -20.59 -11.23
CA GLN A 25 2.72 -21.06 -10.67
C GLN A 25 3.88 -20.21 -11.23
N ALA A 26 4.83 -19.94 -10.34
CA ALA A 26 6.01 -19.12 -10.52
C ALA A 26 6.82 -19.44 -11.79
N LYS A 27 7.46 -18.42 -12.36
CA LYS A 27 8.85 -18.52 -12.81
C LYS A 27 9.60 -17.19 -12.68
N GLU A 28 10.81 -17.34 -12.16
CA GLU A 28 11.87 -16.36 -12.06
C GLU A 28 12.09 -15.58 -13.36
N GLY A 29 12.32 -14.29 -13.20
CA GLY A 29 12.61 -13.36 -14.27
C GLY A 29 12.95 -12.02 -13.67
N GLU A 30 14.20 -11.89 -13.26
CA GLU A 30 14.90 -10.66 -12.96
C GLU A 30 14.68 -9.63 -14.08
N LYS A 31 13.61 -8.85 -13.97
CA LYS A 31 13.46 -7.55 -14.61
C LYS A 31 13.15 -6.62 -13.48
N GLY A 32 14.14 -5.79 -13.12
CA GLY A 32 13.97 -4.74 -12.14
C GLY A 32 12.80 -3.85 -12.56
N TYR A 33 11.62 -4.13 -12.01
CA TYR A 33 10.55 -3.16 -12.02
C TYR A 33 11.10 -1.96 -11.25
N ASP A 34 11.47 -0.92 -12.00
CA ASP A 34 11.64 0.42 -11.46
C ASP A 34 10.31 0.76 -10.77
N GLY A 35 10.27 0.53 -9.45
CA GLY A 35 9.07 0.70 -8.64
C GLY A 35 8.38 2.04 -8.92
N PHE A 36 7.07 2.05 -8.72
CA PHE A 36 6.23 3.22 -8.94
C PHE A 36 6.59 4.33 -7.96
N LYS A 37 7.17 5.42 -8.49
CA LYS A 37 7.58 6.60 -7.70
C LYS A 37 6.47 7.63 -7.69
N GLY A 38 6.18 8.19 -6.53
CA GLY A 38 5.24 9.31 -6.42
C GLY A 38 5.08 9.80 -4.99
N LYS A 39 4.03 10.57 -4.75
CA LYS A 39 3.64 11.02 -3.42
C LYS A 39 2.50 10.13 -2.92
N ALA A 40 2.61 9.61 -1.70
CA ALA A 40 1.50 8.92 -1.05
C ALA A 40 0.34 9.92 -0.85
N SER A 41 -0.78 9.71 -1.51
CA SER A 41 -1.99 10.54 -1.37
C SER A 41 -2.93 9.97 -0.31
N ALA A 42 -2.95 8.64 -0.17
CA ALA A 42 -3.66 7.94 0.89
C ALA A 42 -2.85 6.75 1.38
N VAL A 43 -2.94 6.46 2.67
CA VAL A 43 -2.31 5.29 3.30
C VAL A 43 -3.33 4.66 4.23
N SER A 44 -3.44 3.34 4.16
CA SER A 44 -4.19 2.50 5.08
C SER A 44 -3.30 1.35 5.55
N GLU A 45 -3.80 0.53 6.48
CA GLU A 45 -3.06 -0.63 6.98
C GLU A 45 -2.80 -1.69 5.89
N THR A 46 -3.66 -1.76 4.87
CA THR A 46 -3.62 -2.79 3.83
C THR A 46 -3.45 -2.21 2.43
N SER A 47 -3.29 -0.90 2.28
CA SER A 47 -3.11 -0.27 0.97
C SER A 47 -2.40 1.08 1.03
N ILE A 48 -1.75 1.44 -0.06
CA ILE A 48 -1.19 2.78 -0.28
C ILE A 48 -1.57 3.28 -1.65
N THR A 49 -2.10 4.49 -1.72
CA THR A 49 -2.32 5.20 -2.98
C THR A 49 -1.18 6.17 -3.20
N VAL A 50 -0.52 6.04 -4.34
CA VAL A 50 0.59 6.87 -4.76
C VAL A 50 0.17 7.68 -5.97
N SER A 51 0.25 9.00 -5.86
CA SER A 51 0.00 9.95 -6.92
C SER A 51 1.29 10.30 -7.64
N ASN A 52 1.31 10.13 -8.96
CA ASN A 52 2.38 10.54 -9.84
C ASN A 52 1.82 11.45 -10.94
N LYS A 53 2.44 12.63 -11.13
CA LYS A 53 2.00 13.61 -12.13
C LYS A 53 2.03 13.08 -13.57
N LYS A 54 2.89 12.10 -13.87
CA LYS A 54 3.05 11.51 -15.22
C LYS A 54 2.10 10.34 -15.45
N ASP A 55 1.98 9.47 -14.45
CA ASP A 55 1.32 8.16 -14.58
C ASP A 55 -0.05 8.09 -13.89
N GLY A 56 -0.47 9.17 -13.24
CA GLY A 56 -1.70 9.24 -12.45
C GLY A 56 -1.56 8.63 -11.06
N ASP A 57 -2.71 8.37 -10.45
CA ASP A 57 -2.82 7.78 -9.11
C ASP A 57 -2.92 6.25 -9.23
N LYS A 58 -2.12 5.53 -8.43
CA LYS A 58 -2.18 4.07 -8.34
C LYS A 58 -2.26 3.60 -6.90
N THR A 59 -3.16 2.66 -6.64
CA THR A 59 -3.29 2.01 -5.34
C THR A 59 -2.62 0.64 -5.37
N PHE A 60 -1.78 0.39 -4.36
CA PHE A 60 -1.09 -0.87 -4.14
C PHE A 60 -1.59 -1.51 -2.86
N LYS A 61 -1.75 -2.84 -2.88
CA LYS A 61 -2.06 -3.61 -1.67
C LYS A 61 -0.79 -3.73 -0.82
N LEU A 62 -0.98 -3.69 0.50
CA LEU A 62 0.07 -3.92 1.49
C LEU A 62 -0.32 -5.13 2.32
N ASP A 63 0.68 -5.88 2.75
CA ASP A 63 0.54 -7.03 3.63
C ASP A 63 1.73 -7.11 4.60
N ASP A 64 1.71 -8.09 5.51
CA ASP A 64 2.77 -8.30 6.49
C ASP A 64 4.13 -8.68 5.88
N LYS A 65 4.14 -9.06 4.59
CA LYS A 65 5.36 -9.40 3.84
C LYS A 65 5.96 -8.19 3.12
N THR A 66 5.22 -7.10 3.03
CA THR A 66 5.64 -5.88 2.37
C THR A 66 6.75 -5.21 3.18
N LYS A 67 7.94 -5.07 2.58
CA LYS A 67 9.07 -4.42 3.27
C LYS A 67 8.96 -2.90 3.18
N VAL A 68 8.75 -2.23 4.29
CA VAL A 68 8.82 -0.76 4.32
C VAL A 68 10.23 -0.33 4.69
N ILE A 69 10.85 0.48 3.84
CA ILE A 69 12.23 0.93 3.99
C ILE A 69 12.19 2.45 4.11
N GLY A 70 12.71 2.97 5.21
CA GLY A 70 12.80 4.39 5.47
C GLY A 70 13.80 5.12 4.57
N ALA A 71 13.83 6.43 4.71
CA ALA A 71 14.65 7.31 3.89
C ALA A 71 16.16 7.08 4.13
N GLU A 72 16.52 6.65 5.35
CA GLU A 72 17.90 6.39 5.76
C GLU A 72 18.25 4.89 5.67
N GLY A 73 17.34 4.08 5.12
CA GLY A 73 17.51 2.63 4.98
C GLY A 73 17.06 1.83 6.20
N GLU A 74 16.45 2.47 7.20
CA GLU A 74 15.85 1.75 8.32
C GLU A 74 14.67 0.88 7.89
N ALA A 75 14.49 -0.27 8.55
CA ALA A 75 13.27 -1.06 8.37
C ALA A 75 12.13 -0.39 9.15
N LEU A 76 11.08 -0.01 8.44
CA LEU A 76 9.88 0.60 9.00
C LEU A 76 8.69 -0.35 8.86
N THR A 77 7.55 0.08 9.37
CA THR A 77 6.27 -0.62 9.23
C THR A 77 5.30 0.20 8.39
N VAL A 78 4.20 -0.43 7.96
CA VAL A 78 3.11 0.27 7.25
C VAL A 78 2.52 1.42 8.10
N LYS A 79 2.59 1.31 9.43
CA LYS A 79 2.10 2.35 10.36
C LYS A 79 2.93 3.64 10.31
N ASP A 80 4.18 3.55 9.86
CA ASP A 80 5.07 4.71 9.72
C ASP A 80 4.82 5.47 8.41
N LEU A 81 4.12 4.84 7.46
CA LEU A 81 3.73 5.49 6.21
C LEU A 81 2.64 6.52 6.47
N LYS A 82 2.83 7.71 5.90
CA LYS A 82 1.86 8.81 5.98
C LYS A 82 1.61 9.37 4.60
N ALA A 83 0.42 9.95 4.43
CA ALA A 83 0.14 10.78 3.26
C ALA A 83 1.15 11.94 3.18
N ASP A 84 1.34 12.46 1.97
CA ASP A 84 2.35 13.45 1.58
C ASP A 84 3.82 12.96 1.57
N MET A 85 4.09 11.72 1.99
CA MET A 85 5.44 11.15 1.85
C MET A 85 5.76 10.83 0.40
N LYS A 86 6.99 11.10 -0.05
CA LYS A 86 7.46 10.58 -1.34
C LYS A 86 7.86 9.14 -1.14
N VAL A 87 7.29 8.25 -1.94
CA VAL A 87 7.52 6.82 -1.85
C VAL A 87 7.82 6.23 -3.23
N MET A 88 8.55 5.13 -3.21
CA MET A 88 8.76 4.25 -4.36
C MET A 88 8.21 2.89 -3.97
N VAL A 89 7.13 2.48 -4.63
CA VAL A 89 6.48 1.19 -4.37
C VAL A 89 6.95 0.20 -5.41
N LYS A 90 7.63 -0.85 -5.00
CA LYS A 90 7.92 -1.99 -5.87
C LYS A 90 6.69 -2.90 -5.84
N PRO A 91 5.92 -3.00 -6.95
CA PRO A 91 4.77 -3.90 -6.99
C PRO A 91 5.23 -5.35 -6.83
N GLY A 92 4.33 -6.20 -6.34
CA GLY A 92 4.58 -7.64 -6.28
C GLY A 92 4.70 -8.26 -7.68
N ALA A 93 5.08 -9.54 -7.71
CA ALA A 93 5.28 -10.29 -8.96
C ALA A 93 4.02 -10.37 -9.85
N THR A 94 2.83 -10.15 -9.28
CA THR A 94 1.56 -10.11 -10.00
C THR A 94 0.83 -8.79 -9.73
N PRO A 95 -0.03 -8.31 -10.63
CA PRO A 95 -0.78 -7.06 -10.45
C PRO A 95 -1.69 -7.06 -9.21
N ASP A 96 -2.08 -8.24 -8.75
CA ASP A 96 -2.90 -8.42 -7.55
C ASP A 96 -2.12 -8.71 -6.27
N ALA A 97 -0.82 -9.00 -6.38
CA ALA A 97 0.04 -9.23 -5.23
C ALA A 97 0.22 -7.93 -4.43
N ALA A 98 0.42 -8.11 -3.13
CA ALA A 98 0.90 -7.03 -2.27
C ALA A 98 2.24 -6.50 -2.80
N ALA A 99 2.51 -5.23 -2.51
CA ALA A 99 3.78 -4.62 -2.85
C ALA A 99 4.94 -5.41 -2.23
N GLU A 100 6.00 -5.62 -2.99
CA GLU A 100 7.20 -6.30 -2.49
C GLU A 100 7.93 -5.39 -1.48
N SER A 101 7.98 -4.10 -1.77
CA SER A 101 8.54 -3.10 -0.87
C SER A 101 8.01 -1.69 -1.11
N VAL A 102 8.03 -0.88 -0.06
CA VAL A 102 7.75 0.56 -0.10
C VAL A 102 8.96 1.29 0.45
N LYS A 103 9.68 2.00 -0.42
CA LYS A 103 10.83 2.81 -0.01
C LYS A 103 10.41 4.28 0.11
N ILE A 104 10.59 4.85 1.29
CA ILE A 104 10.39 6.28 1.52
C ILE A 104 11.59 7.01 0.94
N ALA A 105 11.35 7.97 0.05
CA ALA A 105 12.40 8.84 -0.44
C ALA A 105 12.60 9.98 0.57
N PRO A 106 13.87 10.30 0.95
CA PRO A 106 14.12 11.48 1.76
C PRO A 106 13.52 12.70 1.09
N LYS A 107 12.82 13.54 1.86
CA LYS A 107 12.48 14.88 1.37
C LYS A 107 13.82 15.55 1.04
N PRO A 108 13.99 16.15 -0.15
CA PRO A 108 15.20 16.90 -0.43
C PRO A 108 15.32 17.94 0.67
N LYS A 109 16.38 17.86 1.49
CA LYS A 109 16.72 18.93 2.42
C LYS A 109 16.80 20.18 1.54
N LYS A 110 15.93 21.17 1.78
CA LYS A 110 16.18 22.50 1.21
C LYS A 110 17.60 22.84 1.65
N LYS A 111 18.50 23.06 0.69
CA LYS A 111 19.79 23.65 0.99
C LYS A 111 19.44 25.01 1.57
N ASP A 112 19.48 25.14 2.89
CA ASP A 112 19.45 26.45 3.53
C ASP A 112 20.59 27.25 2.89
N LYS A 113 20.21 28.35 2.25
CA LYS A 113 21.05 29.15 1.37
C LYS A 113 21.88 30.11 2.19
#